data_AF-A0A7S4AYM8-F1
#
_entry.id   AF-A0A7S4AYM8-F1
#
_cell.length_a   1.000
_cell.length_b   1.000
_cell.length_c   1.000
_cell.angle_alpha   90.00
_cell.angle_beta   90.00
_cell.angle_gamma   90.00
#
_symmetry.space_group_name_H-M   'P 1'
#
loop_
_entity.id
_entity.type
_entity.pdbx_description
1 polymer ?
#
loop_
_entity_poly.entity_id
_entity_poly.type
_entity_poly.pdbx_seq_one_letter_code
_entity_poly.pdbx_strand_id
1 'polypeptide(L)'
;LWLAAVVLPSAWVLEAAVSPALMRQGVVWAGRAQTRHTMCSVMLNVHSAESRAKISAANKGKTPWNAGKEHSEETRQKIAEGSRRAALAREQKRDAERRAAIEAAQESDPALYAQLLHEEEQVQKRRARRIARAEAKALGLPTPAEERRRKREEAKKSREAKAALAAKAKAERAKRTGSKFSPEARARISESLKQRWRDPEYRSARNYTTSAETRAKLSEAMKARWRNGTYRATVLTNTSHSEERKRKISEAIRKKWADPEYRNRTVEAIQAVHQNATRRKYKRTPQEERLWRQRISQSMRRRWQEPNFHAQAKGRMKGSRQRGQVVWERVETGGSVRSVRSAGSGGSSLGTGASGQLGGAVGQGRAGRGADIGVGPGPAGEAALDAATRDAAARAAAPPRAQPKEAWELWEGQEEV
;
A
#
# COMPACT_ATOMS: atom_id res chain seq x y z
N LEU A 1 0.33 -8.16 78.65
CA LEU A 1 -0.40 -9.42 78.33
C LEU A 1 -0.70 -9.35 76.83
N TRP A 2 0.05 -9.88 75.88
CA TRP A 2 0.83 -11.12 75.81
C TRP A 2 2.12 -10.89 75.01
N LEU A 3 3.23 -11.36 75.58
CA LEU A 3 4.55 -11.48 74.95
C LEU A 3 4.60 -12.82 74.21
N ALA A 4 4.82 -12.81 72.90
CA ALA A 4 5.18 -14.01 72.14
C ALA A 4 6.67 -13.96 71.82
N ALA A 5 7.46 -14.61 72.67
CA ALA A 5 8.87 -14.86 72.48
C ALA A 5 9.06 -15.92 71.39
N VAL A 6 9.65 -15.52 70.26
CA VAL A 6 10.17 -16.44 69.26
C VAL A 6 11.65 -16.67 69.56
N VAL A 7 11.92 -17.85 70.08
CA VAL A 7 13.25 -18.40 70.39
C VAL A 7 14.01 -18.64 69.09
N LEU A 8 15.14 -17.95 68.92
CA LEU A 8 16.15 -18.24 67.92
C LEU A 8 16.89 -19.53 68.28
N PRO A 9 17.07 -20.49 67.36
CA PRO A 9 18.01 -21.58 67.58
C PRO A 9 19.43 -21.08 67.36
N SER A 10 20.19 -21.24 68.44
CA SER A 10 21.62 -21.12 68.62
C SER A 10 22.45 -21.55 67.41
N ALA A 11 23.36 -20.67 67.01
CA ALA A 11 24.43 -20.93 66.07
C ALA A 11 25.28 -22.12 66.56
N TRP A 12 25.16 -23.25 65.89
CA TRP A 12 26.18 -24.30 65.92
C TRP A 12 27.34 -23.83 65.06
N VAL A 13 28.35 -23.29 65.72
CA VAL A 13 29.71 -23.14 65.17
C VAL A 13 30.27 -24.56 65.02
N LEU A 14 30.08 -25.15 63.84
CA LEU A 14 30.85 -26.30 63.40
C LEU A 14 32.21 -25.79 62.96
N GLU A 15 33.12 -25.73 63.93
CA GLU A 15 34.55 -25.58 63.73
C GLU A 15 35.05 -26.85 63.02
N ALA A 16 34.99 -26.83 61.69
CA ALA A 16 35.57 -27.87 60.85
C ALA A 16 37.10 -27.77 60.98
N ALA A 17 37.66 -28.61 61.86
CA ALA A 17 39.09 -28.89 61.92
C ALA A 17 39.55 -29.46 60.58
N VAL A 18 40.01 -28.58 59.69
CA VAL A 18 40.70 -28.95 58.45
C VAL A 18 42.07 -29.50 58.84
N SER A 19 42.15 -30.84 58.87
CA SER A 19 43.42 -31.56 59.02
C SER A 19 44.47 -31.08 57.99
N PRO A 20 45.67 -30.68 58.42
CA PRO A 20 46.77 -30.27 57.52
C PRO A 20 47.35 -31.44 56.69
N ALA A 21 46.90 -32.68 56.92
CA ALA A 21 47.46 -33.88 56.31
C ALA A 21 47.02 -34.12 54.85
N LEU A 22 45.99 -33.42 54.35
CA LEU A 22 45.50 -33.58 52.97
C LEU A 22 46.01 -32.52 51.98
N MET A 23 46.82 -31.56 52.44
CA MET A 23 47.45 -30.56 51.55
C MET A 23 48.74 -31.03 50.85
N ARG A 24 49.21 -32.27 51.10
CA ARG A 24 50.44 -32.80 50.45
C ARG A 24 50.20 -33.82 49.35
N GLN A 25 48.94 -34.10 48.97
CA GLN A 25 48.63 -34.96 47.81
C GLN A 25 48.00 -34.23 46.62
N GLY A 26 47.64 -32.95 46.75
CA GLY A 26 47.06 -32.14 45.65
C GLY A 26 48.07 -31.63 44.62
N VAL A 27 49.36 -31.59 44.93
CA VAL A 27 50.39 -31.01 44.04
C VAL A 27 50.80 -31.96 42.91
N VAL A 28 50.55 -33.27 43.04
CA VAL A 28 50.92 -34.26 42.00
C VAL A 28 49.85 -34.39 40.90
N TRP A 29 48.61 -33.95 41.14
CA TRP A 29 47.55 -33.96 40.13
C TRP A 29 47.44 -32.68 39.30
N ALA A 30 47.85 -31.53 39.83
CA ALA A 30 47.93 -30.29 39.06
C ALA A 30 49.04 -30.34 37.97
N GLY A 31 50.13 -31.08 38.22
CA GLY A 31 51.22 -31.27 37.25
C GLY A 31 50.92 -32.24 36.09
N ARG A 32 49.95 -33.16 36.25
CA ARG A 32 49.54 -34.11 35.19
C ARG A 32 48.39 -33.60 34.31
N ALA A 33 47.58 -32.67 34.80
CA ALA A 33 46.55 -32.03 33.98
C ALA A 33 47.17 -31.05 32.96
N GLN A 34 48.25 -30.35 33.33
CA GLN A 34 48.96 -29.43 32.43
C GLN A 34 49.70 -30.17 31.29
N THR A 35 50.26 -31.36 31.55
CA THR A 35 50.99 -32.15 30.53
C THR A 35 50.09 -32.94 29.58
N ARG A 36 48.85 -33.26 29.98
CA ARG A 36 47.88 -33.89 29.06
C ARG A 36 47.22 -32.90 28.11
N HIS A 37 47.12 -31.62 28.46
CA HIS A 37 46.61 -30.60 27.53
C HIS A 37 47.66 -30.15 26.52
N THR A 38 48.95 -30.11 26.87
CA THR A 38 50.02 -29.76 25.93
C THR A 38 50.35 -30.89 24.95
N MET A 39 50.21 -32.17 25.33
CA MET A 39 50.41 -33.28 24.37
C MET A 39 49.24 -33.51 23.40
N CYS A 40 47.99 -33.16 23.76
CA CYS A 40 46.85 -33.26 22.83
C CYS A 40 46.78 -32.09 21.83
N SER A 41 47.42 -30.95 22.13
CA SER A 41 47.45 -29.80 21.21
C SER A 41 48.45 -29.98 20.06
N VAL A 42 49.49 -30.80 20.26
CA VAL A 42 50.57 -31.02 19.27
C VAL A 42 50.24 -32.13 18.25
N MET A 43 49.17 -32.92 18.45
CA MET A 43 48.79 -34.02 17.54
C MET A 43 47.38 -33.92 16.93
N LEU A 44 46.64 -32.83 17.16
CA LEU A 44 45.47 -32.53 16.34
C LEU A 44 45.94 -31.72 15.14
N ASN A 45 46.43 -32.43 14.12
CA ASN A 45 46.77 -31.88 12.83
C ASN A 45 45.48 -31.30 12.21
N VAL A 46 45.20 -30.03 12.50
CA VAL A 46 44.00 -29.34 12.04
C VAL A 46 44.10 -29.34 10.51
N HIS A 47 43.32 -30.19 9.85
CA HIS A 47 43.26 -30.23 8.40
C HIS A 47 43.12 -28.80 7.86
N SER A 48 44.07 -28.39 7.01
CA SER A 48 44.01 -27.12 6.30
C SER A 48 42.67 -27.01 5.56
N ALA A 49 42.22 -25.77 5.29
CA ALA A 49 40.97 -25.56 4.55
C ALA A 49 40.98 -26.32 3.21
N GLU A 50 42.13 -26.35 2.53
CA GLU A 50 42.35 -27.13 1.31
C GLU A 50 42.23 -28.64 1.53
N SER A 51 42.80 -29.18 2.60
CA SER A 51 42.68 -30.59 2.94
C SER A 51 41.23 -30.97 3.25
N ARG A 52 40.49 -30.13 3.98
CA ARG A 52 39.04 -30.34 4.22
C ARG A 52 38.23 -30.31 2.94
N ALA A 53 38.56 -29.42 2.00
CA ALA A 53 37.92 -29.35 0.70
C ALA A 53 38.22 -30.60 -0.16
N LYS A 54 39.46 -31.09 -0.14
CA LYS A 54 39.84 -32.35 -0.83
C LYS A 54 39.11 -33.56 -0.24
N ILE A 55 39.03 -33.66 1.10
CA ILE A 55 38.29 -34.74 1.78
C ILE A 55 36.78 -34.65 1.48
N SER A 56 36.20 -33.45 1.49
CA SER A 56 34.77 -33.28 1.20
C SER A 56 34.44 -33.57 -0.26
N ALA A 57 35.29 -33.15 -1.21
CA ALA A 57 35.15 -33.49 -2.62
C ALA A 57 35.25 -35.01 -2.84
N ALA A 58 36.21 -35.68 -2.21
CA ALA A 58 36.38 -37.13 -2.29
C ALA A 58 35.24 -37.93 -1.64
N ASN A 59 34.53 -37.36 -0.67
CA ASN A 59 33.39 -38.01 -0.01
C ASN A 59 32.05 -37.67 -0.67
N LYS A 60 31.99 -36.67 -1.54
CA LYS A 60 30.78 -36.29 -2.25
C LYS A 60 30.35 -37.42 -3.19
N GLY A 61 29.13 -37.91 -3.01
CA GLY A 61 28.57 -39.00 -3.82
C GLY A 61 28.82 -40.41 -3.27
N LYS A 62 29.61 -40.57 -2.20
CA LYS A 62 29.71 -41.87 -1.52
C LYS A 62 28.46 -42.10 -0.67
N THR A 63 27.76 -43.22 -0.90
CA THR A 63 26.65 -43.65 -0.05
C THR A 63 27.20 -43.96 1.34
N PRO A 64 26.71 -43.29 2.40
CA PRO A 64 27.20 -43.56 3.74
C PRO A 64 26.76 -44.96 4.16
N TRP A 65 27.60 -45.68 4.90
CA TRP A 65 27.37 -47.08 5.30
C TRP A 65 26.09 -47.32 6.12
N ASN A 66 25.50 -46.23 6.65
CA ASN A 66 24.25 -46.23 7.41
C ASN A 66 23.01 -45.84 6.57
N ALA A 67 23.17 -45.61 5.27
CA ALA A 67 22.03 -45.32 4.39
C ALA A 67 21.02 -46.49 4.43
N GLY A 68 19.75 -46.15 4.70
CA GLY A 68 18.66 -47.13 4.80
C GLY A 68 18.52 -47.83 6.16
N LYS A 69 19.42 -47.59 7.13
CA LYS A 69 19.25 -48.12 8.50
C LYS A 69 18.49 -47.11 9.36
N GLU A 70 17.36 -47.53 9.91
CA GLU A 70 16.63 -46.72 10.89
C GLU A 70 17.31 -46.77 12.26
N HIS A 71 17.35 -45.63 12.96
CA HIS A 71 17.77 -45.60 14.37
C HIS A 71 16.73 -46.28 15.24
N SER A 72 17.17 -47.10 16.22
CA SER A 72 16.30 -47.64 17.27
C SER A 72 15.62 -46.53 18.08
N GLU A 73 14.47 -46.81 18.69
CA GLU A 73 13.74 -45.83 19.50
C GLU A 73 14.60 -45.29 20.65
N GLU A 74 15.37 -46.16 21.31
CA GLU A 74 16.34 -45.76 22.35
C GLU A 74 17.38 -44.77 21.81
N THR A 75 17.90 -45.01 20.61
CA THR A 75 18.86 -44.10 19.98
C THR A 75 18.21 -42.75 19.65
N ARG A 76 16.96 -42.76 19.14
CA ARG A 76 16.20 -41.54 18.88
C ARG A 76 15.95 -40.76 20.18
N GLN A 77 15.59 -41.44 21.27
CA GLN A 77 15.40 -40.84 22.60
C GLN A 77 16.70 -40.22 23.12
N LYS A 78 17.84 -40.94 23.03
CA LYS A 78 19.15 -40.44 23.45
C LYS A 78 19.59 -39.20 22.65
N ILE A 79 19.36 -39.18 21.34
CA ILE A 79 19.62 -38.01 20.49
C ILE A 79 18.69 -36.85 20.87
N ALA A 80 17.41 -37.12 21.12
CA ALA A 80 16.45 -36.10 21.52
C ALA A 80 16.80 -35.49 22.89
N GLU A 81 17.18 -36.31 23.87
CA GLU A 81 17.64 -35.86 25.19
C GLU A 81 18.95 -35.08 25.10
N GLY A 82 19.92 -35.57 24.33
CA GLY A 82 21.17 -34.87 24.08
C GLY A 82 20.92 -33.48 23.46
N SER A 83 20.00 -33.41 22.49
CA SER A 83 19.59 -32.15 21.87
C SER A 83 18.88 -31.21 22.85
N ARG A 84 18.00 -31.74 23.72
CA ARG A 84 17.34 -30.97 24.80
C ARG A 84 18.35 -30.42 25.80
N ARG A 85 19.28 -31.25 26.29
CA ARG A 85 20.34 -30.84 27.22
C ARG A 85 21.24 -29.77 26.61
N ALA A 86 21.67 -29.95 25.36
CA ALA A 86 22.48 -28.96 24.65
C ALA A 86 21.73 -27.62 24.44
N ALA A 87 20.42 -27.67 24.16
CA ALA A 87 19.60 -26.47 24.02
C ALA A 87 19.45 -25.72 25.36
N LEU A 88 19.19 -26.45 26.46
CA LEU A 88 19.10 -25.87 27.81
C LEU A 88 20.42 -25.26 28.25
N ALA A 89 21.56 -25.93 28.01
CA ALA A 89 22.88 -25.39 28.33
C ALA A 89 23.18 -24.09 27.57
N ARG A 90 22.82 -24.01 26.28
CA ARG A 90 22.93 -22.77 25.48
C ARG A 90 21.99 -21.66 25.98
N GLU A 91 20.83 -22.00 26.51
CA GLU A 91 19.90 -21.04 27.11
C GLU A 91 20.43 -20.52 28.44
N GLN A 92 20.87 -21.42 29.34
CA GLN A 92 21.50 -21.06 30.61
C GLN A 92 22.73 -20.17 30.42
N LYS A 93 23.59 -20.49 29.44
CA LYS A 93 24.74 -19.65 29.11
C LYS A 93 24.33 -18.24 28.68
N ARG A 94 23.33 -18.10 27.81
CA ARG A 94 22.81 -16.78 27.39
C ARG A 94 22.16 -16.01 28.52
N ASP A 95 21.49 -16.70 29.45
CA ASP A 95 20.90 -16.07 30.62
C ASP A 95 21.97 -15.61 31.61
N ALA A 96 23.02 -16.40 31.82
CA ALA A 96 24.17 -16.00 32.62
C ALA A 96 24.89 -14.78 32.00
N GLU A 97 25.12 -14.79 30.69
CA GLU A 97 25.70 -13.66 29.96
C GLU A 97 24.84 -12.40 30.07
N ARG A 98 23.51 -12.52 29.99
CA ARG A 98 22.59 -11.38 30.16
C ARG A 98 22.58 -10.85 31.58
N ARG A 99 22.56 -11.73 32.59
CA ARG A 99 22.64 -11.32 34.00
C ARG A 99 23.96 -10.63 34.31
N ALA A 100 25.07 -11.16 33.83
CA ALA A 100 26.38 -10.53 33.96
C ALA A 100 26.44 -9.18 33.24
N ALA A 101 25.79 -9.03 32.08
CA ALA A 101 25.70 -7.75 31.37
C ALA A 101 24.86 -6.71 32.13
N ILE A 102 23.75 -7.14 32.76
CA ILE A 102 22.92 -6.28 33.62
C ILE A 102 23.72 -5.83 34.85
N GLU A 103 24.43 -6.75 35.50
CA GLU A 103 25.29 -6.46 36.66
C GLU A 103 26.42 -5.49 36.29
N ALA A 104 27.13 -5.72 35.18
CA ALA A 104 28.19 -4.82 34.71
C ALA A 104 27.65 -3.43 34.29
N ALA A 105 26.44 -3.36 33.73
CA ALA A 105 25.80 -2.09 33.36
C ALA A 105 25.36 -1.29 34.60
N GLN A 106 25.00 -1.97 35.69
CA GLN A 106 24.61 -1.32 36.94
C GLN A 106 25.72 -0.44 37.52
N GLU A 107 26.98 -0.83 37.32
CA GLU A 107 28.15 -0.11 37.84
C GLU A 107 28.64 1.00 36.90
N SER A 108 28.39 0.88 35.59
CA SER A 108 29.02 1.73 34.57
C SER A 108 28.09 2.78 33.97
N ASP A 109 26.86 2.42 33.59
CA ASP A 109 25.92 3.30 32.88
C ASP A 109 24.46 3.02 33.29
N PRO A 110 23.86 3.89 34.13
CA PRO A 110 22.47 3.75 34.58
C PRO A 110 21.44 3.72 33.44
N ALA A 111 21.71 4.40 32.31
CA ALA A 111 20.79 4.41 31.19
C ALA A 111 20.81 3.07 30.43
N LEU A 112 21.99 2.49 30.25
CA LEU A 112 22.14 1.15 29.67
C LEU A 112 21.51 0.08 30.56
N TYR A 113 21.67 0.18 31.89
CA TYR A 113 21.05 -0.71 32.86
C TYR A 113 19.52 -0.74 32.73
N ALA A 114 18.88 0.44 32.64
CA ALA A 114 17.44 0.54 32.47
C ALA A 114 16.96 -0.11 31.15
N GLN A 115 17.73 0.02 30.07
CA GLN A 115 17.42 -0.63 28.79
C GLN A 115 17.51 -2.16 28.90
N LEU A 116 18.58 -2.70 29.47
CA LEU A 116 18.78 -4.14 29.63
C LEU A 116 17.71 -4.77 30.54
N LEU A 117 17.29 -4.09 31.61
CA LEU A 117 16.17 -4.53 32.45
C LEU A 117 14.86 -4.62 31.66
N HIS A 118 14.57 -3.61 30.82
CA HIS A 118 13.37 -3.66 29.97
C HIS A 118 13.44 -4.84 28.99
N GLU A 119 14.59 -5.08 28.37
CA GLU A 119 14.79 -6.22 27.49
C GLU A 119 14.63 -7.56 28.22
N GLU A 120 15.17 -7.69 29.43
CA GLU A 120 14.98 -8.88 30.27
C GLU A 120 13.50 -9.11 30.58
N GLU A 121 12.77 -8.06 30.95
CA GLU A 121 11.33 -8.14 31.20
C GLU A 121 10.57 -8.62 29.94
N GLN A 122 10.94 -8.13 28.74
CA GLN A 122 10.36 -8.59 27.48
C GLN A 122 10.69 -10.06 27.19
N VAL A 123 11.92 -10.50 27.50
CA VAL A 123 12.33 -11.90 27.36
C VAL A 123 11.53 -12.79 28.31
N GLN A 124 11.39 -12.38 29.57
CA GLN A 124 10.59 -13.10 30.56
C GLN A 124 9.13 -13.20 30.14
N LYS A 125 8.53 -12.10 29.66
CA LYS A 125 7.17 -12.11 29.08
C LYS A 125 7.05 -13.09 27.90
N ARG A 126 8.05 -13.15 27.02
CA ARG A 126 8.07 -14.12 25.90
C ARG A 126 8.21 -15.56 26.39
N ARG A 127 9.02 -15.82 27.41
CA ARG A 127 9.17 -17.14 28.04
C ARG A 127 7.88 -17.60 28.72
N ALA A 128 7.30 -16.75 29.56
CA ALA A 128 6.02 -17.01 30.22
C ALA A 128 4.93 -17.34 29.18
N ARG A 129 4.86 -16.59 28.07
CA ARG A 129 3.93 -16.91 26.96
C ARG A 129 4.21 -18.26 26.30
N ARG A 130 5.47 -18.70 26.19
CA ARG A 130 5.82 -20.03 25.63
C ARG A 130 5.43 -21.14 26.60
N ILE A 131 5.70 -20.96 27.89
CA ILE A 131 5.33 -21.90 28.96
C ILE A 131 3.81 -22.03 29.03
N ALA A 132 3.08 -20.92 29.15
CA ALA A 132 1.61 -20.92 29.17
C ALA A 132 0.99 -21.55 27.92
N ARG A 133 1.61 -21.40 26.74
CA ARG A 133 1.17 -22.10 25.51
C ARG A 133 1.42 -23.60 25.57
N ALA A 134 2.55 -24.02 26.14
CA ALA A 134 2.86 -25.44 26.31
C ALA A 134 1.94 -26.08 27.35
N GLU A 135 1.67 -25.40 28.46
CA GLU A 135 0.71 -25.81 29.51
C GLU A 135 -0.72 -25.87 28.96
N ALA A 136 -1.17 -24.84 28.25
CA ALA A 136 -2.48 -24.86 27.60
C ALA A 136 -2.60 -26.05 26.62
N LYS A 137 -1.53 -26.34 25.86
CA LYS A 137 -1.51 -27.50 24.96
C LYS A 137 -1.54 -28.82 25.73
N ALA A 138 -0.84 -28.92 26.86
CA ALA A 138 -0.85 -30.12 27.72
C ALA A 138 -2.23 -30.36 28.36
N LEU A 139 -2.95 -29.29 28.71
CA LEU A 139 -4.31 -29.34 29.24
C LEU A 139 -5.38 -29.52 28.16
N GLY A 140 -5.01 -29.60 26.88
CA GLY A 140 -5.97 -29.67 25.76
C GLY A 140 -6.81 -28.40 25.59
N LEU A 141 -6.39 -27.28 26.18
CA LEU A 141 -7.07 -26.00 26.02
C LEU A 141 -6.87 -25.49 24.59
N PRO A 142 -7.94 -24.92 23.98
CA PRO A 142 -7.85 -24.39 22.63
C PRO A 142 -6.83 -23.26 22.58
N THR A 143 -5.91 -23.34 21.63
CA THR A 143 -4.94 -22.28 21.42
C THR A 143 -5.65 -20.99 21.00
N PRO A 144 -5.08 -19.79 21.26
CA PRO A 144 -5.66 -18.53 20.77
C PRO A 144 -5.84 -18.50 19.24
N ALA A 145 -5.09 -19.33 18.49
CA ALA A 145 -5.29 -19.50 17.05
C ALA A 145 -6.57 -20.29 16.73
N GLU A 146 -6.81 -21.39 17.44
CA GLU A 146 -8.03 -22.21 17.30
C GLU A 146 -9.27 -21.45 17.76
N GLU A 147 -9.16 -20.69 18.84
CA GLU A 147 -10.26 -19.84 19.33
C GLU A 147 -10.61 -18.76 18.29
N ARG A 148 -9.61 -18.14 17.65
CA ARG A 148 -9.83 -17.22 16.52
C ARG A 148 -10.45 -17.92 15.31
N ARG A 149 -10.04 -19.15 15.00
CA ARG A 149 -10.65 -19.96 13.95
C ARG A 149 -12.12 -20.23 14.26
N ARG A 150 -12.43 -20.65 15.48
CA ARG A 150 -13.80 -20.88 15.96
C ARG A 150 -14.67 -19.62 15.83
N LYS A 151 -14.18 -18.46 16.32
CA LYS A 151 -14.88 -17.18 16.17
C LYS A 151 -15.13 -16.80 14.70
N ARG A 152 -14.18 -17.09 13.80
CA ARG A 152 -14.37 -16.86 12.35
C ARG A 152 -15.43 -17.77 11.75
N GLU A 153 -15.45 -19.05 12.12
CA GLU A 153 -16.47 -20.00 11.66
C GLU A 153 -17.86 -19.63 12.19
N GLU A 154 -17.97 -19.24 13.47
CA GLU A 154 -19.23 -18.73 14.05
C GLU A 154 -19.69 -17.44 13.34
N ALA A 155 -18.77 -16.52 13.04
CA ALA A 155 -19.06 -15.33 12.25
C ALA A 155 -19.48 -15.67 10.80
N LYS A 156 -18.90 -16.70 10.19
CA LYS A 156 -19.26 -17.17 8.85
C LYS A 156 -20.67 -17.77 8.86
N LYS A 157 -20.96 -18.68 9.79
CA LYS A 157 -22.28 -19.29 9.98
C LYS A 157 -23.36 -18.24 10.23
N SER A 158 -23.09 -17.24 11.07
CA SER A 158 -24.04 -16.15 11.33
C SER A 158 -24.27 -15.25 10.11
N ARG A 159 -23.25 -15.00 9.28
CA ARG A 159 -23.40 -14.28 8.00
C ARG A 159 -24.23 -15.08 7.00
N GLU A 160 -23.98 -16.38 6.88
CA GLU A 160 -24.75 -17.29 6.02
C GLU A 160 -26.21 -17.36 6.46
N ALA A 161 -26.48 -17.47 7.77
CA ALA A 161 -27.84 -17.43 8.31
C ALA A 161 -28.55 -16.11 8.01
N LYS A 162 -27.87 -14.96 8.20
CA LYS A 162 -28.41 -13.63 7.84
C LYS A 162 -28.66 -13.50 6.34
N ALA A 163 -27.76 -14.01 5.51
CA ALA A 163 -27.91 -13.99 4.05
C ALA A 163 -29.09 -14.86 3.60
N ALA A 164 -29.31 -16.03 4.22
CA ALA A 164 -30.45 -16.89 3.94
C ALA A 164 -31.78 -16.22 4.32
N LEU A 165 -31.85 -15.55 5.47
CA LEU A 165 -33.03 -14.76 5.86
C LEU A 165 -33.29 -13.60 4.90
N ALA A 166 -32.24 -12.88 4.50
CA ALA A 166 -32.35 -11.79 3.52
C ALA A 166 -32.82 -12.29 2.14
N ALA A 167 -32.33 -13.46 1.70
CA ALA A 167 -32.76 -14.09 0.46
C ALA A 167 -34.25 -14.49 0.51
N LYS A 168 -34.70 -15.09 1.62
CA LYS A 168 -36.12 -15.39 1.85
C LYS A 168 -36.99 -14.14 1.83
N ALA A 169 -36.58 -13.08 2.54
CA ALA A 169 -37.29 -11.79 2.53
C ALA A 169 -37.34 -11.15 1.14
N LYS A 170 -36.25 -11.23 0.36
CA LYS A 170 -36.20 -10.74 -1.03
C LYS A 170 -37.14 -11.53 -1.94
N ALA A 171 -37.18 -12.86 -1.80
CA ALA A 171 -38.10 -13.71 -2.55
C ALA A 171 -39.56 -13.42 -2.21
N GLU A 172 -39.87 -13.22 -0.93
CA GLU A 172 -41.22 -12.84 -0.46
C GLU A 172 -41.63 -11.46 -0.99
N ARG A 173 -40.72 -10.48 -0.89
CA ARG A 173 -40.92 -9.16 -1.50
C ARG A 173 -41.14 -9.29 -3.01
N ALA A 174 -40.36 -10.10 -3.72
CA ALA A 174 -40.51 -10.30 -5.15
C ALA A 174 -41.88 -10.91 -5.52
N LYS A 175 -42.44 -11.79 -4.67
CA LYS A 175 -43.82 -12.29 -4.81
C LYS A 175 -44.85 -11.17 -4.61
N ARG A 176 -44.68 -10.34 -3.58
CA ARG A 176 -45.57 -9.17 -3.31
C ARG A 176 -45.47 -8.08 -4.38
N THR A 177 -44.26 -7.82 -4.86
CA THR A 177 -43.93 -6.78 -5.85
C THR A 177 -43.87 -7.33 -7.26
N GLY A 178 -44.39 -8.55 -7.51
CA GLY A 178 -44.63 -9.05 -8.84
C GLY A 178 -45.28 -7.92 -9.66
N SER A 179 -44.74 -7.66 -10.84
CA SER A 179 -45.17 -6.54 -11.65
C SER A 179 -46.67 -6.64 -11.89
N LYS A 180 -47.46 -5.82 -11.18
CA LYS A 180 -48.92 -5.73 -11.38
C LYS A 180 -49.27 -5.39 -12.83
N PHE A 181 -48.32 -4.85 -13.59
CA PHE A 181 -48.47 -4.51 -14.99
C PHE A 181 -47.83 -5.59 -15.87
N SER A 182 -48.61 -6.11 -16.82
CA SER A 182 -48.11 -6.90 -17.93
C SER A 182 -47.03 -6.12 -18.72
N PRO A 183 -46.12 -6.80 -19.43
CA PRO A 183 -45.14 -6.12 -20.29
C PRO A 183 -45.81 -5.16 -21.27
N GLU A 184 -46.97 -5.51 -21.82
CA GLU A 184 -47.77 -4.64 -22.67
C GLU A 184 -48.34 -3.43 -21.92
N ALA A 185 -48.86 -3.59 -20.70
CA ALA A 185 -49.35 -2.47 -19.90
C ALA A 185 -48.22 -1.49 -19.57
N ARG A 186 -47.00 -1.99 -19.31
CA ARG A 186 -45.81 -1.14 -19.14
C ARG A 186 -45.45 -0.40 -20.43
N ALA A 187 -45.56 -1.05 -21.58
CA ALA A 187 -45.32 -0.43 -22.89
C ALA A 187 -46.33 0.70 -23.13
N ARG A 188 -47.63 0.45 -22.90
CA ARG A 188 -48.70 1.46 -23.01
C ARG A 188 -48.50 2.64 -22.06
N ILE A 189 -48.12 2.38 -20.80
CA ILE A 189 -47.80 3.44 -19.84
C ILE A 189 -46.55 4.22 -20.29
N SER A 190 -45.54 3.54 -20.82
CA SER A 190 -44.33 4.20 -21.34
C SER A 190 -44.61 5.06 -22.56
N GLU A 191 -45.41 4.57 -23.50
CA GLU A 191 -45.80 5.29 -24.71
C GLU A 191 -46.68 6.49 -24.40
N SER A 192 -47.68 6.33 -23.52
CA SER A 192 -48.49 7.46 -23.07
C SER A 192 -47.66 8.50 -22.30
N LEU A 193 -46.67 8.10 -21.49
CA LEU A 193 -45.73 9.05 -20.89
C LEU A 193 -44.92 9.77 -21.97
N LYS A 194 -44.34 9.05 -22.93
CA LYS A 194 -43.55 9.64 -24.03
C LYS A 194 -44.37 10.62 -24.84
N GLN A 195 -45.63 10.30 -25.14
CA GLN A 195 -46.57 11.19 -25.83
C GLN A 195 -46.84 12.45 -25.02
N ARG A 196 -47.11 12.33 -23.71
CA ARG A 196 -47.25 13.51 -22.83
C ARG A 196 -45.98 14.38 -22.82
N TRP A 197 -44.79 13.78 -22.88
CA TRP A 197 -43.52 14.52 -22.94
C TRP A 197 -43.20 15.14 -24.31
N ARG A 198 -43.92 14.78 -25.37
CA ARG A 198 -43.83 15.43 -26.70
C ARG A 198 -44.64 16.72 -26.76
N ASP A 199 -45.67 16.85 -25.93
CA ASP A 199 -46.44 18.07 -25.80
C ASP A 199 -45.58 19.18 -25.15
N PRO A 200 -45.31 20.30 -25.85
CA PRO A 200 -44.49 21.39 -25.34
C PRO A 200 -45.11 22.10 -24.13
N GLU A 201 -46.45 22.16 -24.02
CA GLU A 201 -47.14 22.77 -22.88
C GLU A 201 -47.03 21.90 -21.64
N TYR A 202 -47.25 20.59 -21.79
CA TYR A 202 -47.01 19.65 -20.70
C TYR A 202 -45.54 19.66 -20.27
N ARG A 203 -44.60 19.75 -21.21
CA ARG A 203 -43.16 19.78 -20.90
C ARG A 203 -42.77 21.06 -20.16
N SER A 204 -43.32 22.22 -20.51
CA SER A 204 -43.05 23.49 -19.81
C SER A 204 -43.72 23.53 -18.43
N ALA A 205 -44.97 23.08 -18.30
CA ALA A 205 -45.69 22.99 -17.03
C ALA A 205 -45.07 21.97 -16.06
N ARG A 206 -44.47 20.89 -16.59
CA ARG A 206 -43.76 19.85 -15.81
C ARG A 206 -42.27 20.15 -15.65
N ASN A 207 -41.74 21.19 -16.29
CA ASN A 207 -40.42 21.70 -16.03
C ASN A 207 -40.47 22.42 -14.68
N TYR A 208 -40.56 21.63 -13.61
CA TYR A 208 -40.27 22.06 -12.26
C TYR A 208 -38.79 22.42 -12.22
N THR A 209 -38.41 23.54 -12.82
CA THR A 209 -37.34 24.33 -12.24
C THR A 209 -37.82 24.60 -10.84
N THR A 210 -37.36 23.77 -9.91
CA THR A 210 -37.44 24.01 -8.48
C THR A 210 -37.30 25.50 -8.29
N SER A 211 -38.27 26.13 -7.63
CA SER A 211 -38.24 27.58 -7.38
C SER A 211 -36.83 27.96 -6.95
N ALA A 212 -36.36 29.16 -7.29
CA ALA A 212 -35.00 29.57 -6.96
C ALA A 212 -34.67 29.27 -5.48
N GLU A 213 -35.66 29.48 -4.60
CA GLU A 213 -35.65 29.08 -3.20
C GLU A 213 -35.52 27.58 -2.94
N THR A 214 -36.28 26.72 -3.62
CA THR A 214 -36.16 25.25 -3.47
C THR A 214 -34.80 24.75 -3.94
N ARG A 215 -34.28 25.33 -5.04
CA ARG A 215 -32.94 25.01 -5.53
C ARG A 215 -31.85 25.50 -4.55
N ALA A 216 -32.05 26.66 -3.91
CA ALA A 216 -31.18 27.17 -2.86
C ALA A 216 -31.22 26.25 -1.61
N LYS A 217 -32.40 25.90 -1.10
CA LYS A 217 -32.58 24.97 0.03
C LYS A 217 -31.93 23.61 -0.23
N LEU A 218 -32.12 23.05 -1.42
CA LEU A 218 -31.44 21.79 -1.82
C LEU A 218 -29.92 21.95 -1.90
N SER A 219 -29.43 23.08 -2.42
CA SER A 219 -27.99 23.38 -2.48
C SER A 219 -27.39 23.51 -1.08
N GLU A 220 -28.06 24.22 -0.17
CA GLU A 220 -27.63 24.38 1.21
C GLU A 220 -27.66 23.05 1.97
N ALA A 221 -28.74 22.28 1.84
CA ALA A 221 -28.83 20.95 2.42
C ALA A 221 -27.71 20.03 1.90
N MET A 222 -27.39 20.10 0.59
CA MET A 222 -26.28 19.32 0.02
C MET A 222 -24.93 19.81 0.56
N LYS A 223 -24.69 21.12 0.61
CA LYS A 223 -23.46 21.70 1.20
C LYS A 223 -23.31 21.32 2.68
N ALA A 224 -24.39 21.33 3.45
CA ALA A 224 -24.40 20.90 4.85
C ALA A 224 -24.03 19.42 4.98
N ARG A 225 -24.57 18.55 4.11
CA ARG A 225 -24.13 17.14 4.04
C ARG A 225 -22.65 17.01 3.70
N TRP A 226 -22.11 17.83 2.82
CA TRP A 226 -20.67 17.84 2.49
C TRP A 226 -19.77 18.40 3.60
N ARG A 227 -20.28 19.27 4.47
CA ARG A 227 -19.57 19.72 5.68
C ARG A 227 -19.46 18.60 6.71
N ASN A 228 -20.39 17.65 6.73
CA ASN A 228 -20.30 16.48 7.60
C ASN A 228 -19.13 15.58 7.16
N GLY A 229 -18.10 15.49 8.01
CA GLY A 229 -16.87 14.74 7.75
C GLY A 229 -17.10 13.25 7.45
N THR A 230 -18.13 12.63 8.05
CA THR A 230 -18.45 11.21 7.82
C THR A 230 -19.04 10.98 6.42
N TYR A 231 -19.95 11.84 5.98
CA TYR A 231 -20.51 11.77 4.62
C TYR A 231 -19.44 12.07 3.57
N ARG A 232 -18.59 13.08 3.82
CA ARG A 232 -17.47 13.38 2.90
C ARG A 232 -16.48 12.22 2.81
N ALA A 233 -16.10 11.61 3.94
CA ALA A 233 -15.20 10.46 3.95
C ALA A 233 -15.79 9.27 3.20
N THR A 234 -17.07 8.92 3.43
CA THR A 234 -17.74 7.82 2.74
C THR A 234 -17.89 8.06 1.23
N VAL A 235 -18.16 9.29 0.79
CA VAL A 235 -18.23 9.61 -0.64
C VAL A 235 -16.84 9.53 -1.28
N LEU A 236 -15.80 10.02 -0.60
CA LEU A 236 -14.42 9.95 -1.12
C LEU A 236 -13.90 8.51 -1.20
N THR A 237 -14.18 7.66 -0.20
CA THR A 237 -13.77 6.25 -0.21
C THR A 237 -14.53 5.43 -1.24
N ASN A 238 -15.82 5.71 -1.46
CA ASN A 238 -16.60 5.05 -2.51
C ASN A 238 -16.24 5.51 -3.94
N THR A 239 -15.49 6.61 -4.08
CA THR A 239 -15.05 7.13 -5.39
C THR A 239 -13.76 6.45 -5.87
N SER A 240 -12.96 5.85 -4.98
CA SER A 240 -11.80 5.06 -5.41
C SER A 240 -12.30 3.78 -6.08
N HIS A 241 -12.19 3.75 -7.42
CA HIS A 241 -12.52 2.56 -8.18
C HIS A 241 -11.62 1.43 -7.69
N SER A 242 -12.21 0.30 -7.30
CA SER A 242 -11.42 -0.89 -6.97
C SER A 242 -10.48 -1.23 -8.13
N GLU A 243 -9.34 -1.85 -7.86
CA GLU A 243 -8.38 -2.23 -8.90
C GLU A 243 -9.04 -3.11 -9.98
N GLU A 244 -9.97 -3.98 -9.61
CA GLU A 244 -10.77 -4.76 -10.54
C GLU A 244 -11.67 -3.90 -11.44
N ARG A 245 -12.31 -2.88 -10.88
CA ARG A 245 -13.14 -1.94 -11.66
C ARG A 245 -12.27 -1.11 -12.61
N LYS A 246 -11.08 -0.68 -12.19
CA LYS A 246 -10.10 -0.01 -13.04
C LYS A 246 -9.65 -0.91 -14.19
N ARG A 247 -9.39 -2.20 -13.92
CA ARG A 247 -9.05 -3.21 -14.95
C ARG A 247 -10.18 -3.35 -15.97
N LYS A 248 -11.43 -3.55 -15.53
CA LYS A 248 -12.60 -3.64 -16.42
C LYS A 248 -12.78 -2.38 -17.28
N ILE A 249 -12.59 -1.19 -16.70
CA ILE A 249 -12.62 0.07 -17.47
C ILE A 249 -11.49 0.11 -18.50
N SER A 250 -10.26 -0.28 -18.11
CA SER A 250 -9.13 -0.31 -19.02
C SER A 250 -9.31 -1.32 -20.17
N GLU A 251 -9.88 -2.48 -19.90
CA GLU A 251 -10.21 -3.51 -20.91
C GLU A 251 -11.31 -3.01 -21.85
N ALA A 252 -12.36 -2.38 -21.33
CA ALA A 252 -13.41 -1.78 -22.14
C ALA A 252 -12.86 -0.65 -23.04
N ILE A 253 -11.95 0.18 -22.52
CA ILE A 253 -11.26 1.21 -23.30
C ILE A 253 -10.40 0.55 -24.38
N ARG A 254 -9.57 -0.44 -24.05
CA ARG A 254 -8.75 -1.18 -25.04
C ARG A 254 -9.63 -1.81 -26.13
N LYS A 255 -10.75 -2.43 -25.76
CA LYS A 255 -11.69 -3.01 -26.73
C LYS A 255 -12.28 -1.95 -27.66
N LYS A 256 -12.62 -0.76 -27.16
CA LYS A 256 -13.07 0.36 -28.01
C LYS A 256 -11.96 0.84 -28.96
N TRP A 257 -10.72 0.89 -28.50
CA TRP A 257 -9.57 1.29 -29.34
C TRP A 257 -9.09 0.22 -30.33
N ALA A 258 -9.49 -1.04 -30.13
CA ALA A 258 -9.21 -2.13 -31.06
C ALA A 258 -10.10 -2.05 -32.31
N ASP A 259 -11.27 -1.42 -32.21
CA ASP A 259 -12.13 -1.13 -33.36
C ASP A 259 -11.47 -0.05 -34.24
N PRO A 260 -11.08 -0.37 -35.48
CA PRO A 260 -10.40 0.57 -36.37
C PRO A 260 -11.27 1.77 -36.74
N GLU A 261 -12.60 1.61 -36.83
CA GLU A 261 -13.50 2.70 -37.18
C GLU A 261 -13.56 3.75 -36.06
N TYR A 262 -13.71 3.29 -34.81
CA TYR A 262 -13.68 4.16 -33.63
C TYR A 262 -12.33 4.85 -33.46
N ARG A 263 -11.24 4.11 -33.68
CA ARG A 263 -9.87 4.63 -33.57
C ARG A 263 -9.63 5.74 -34.58
N ASN A 264 -9.97 5.52 -35.86
CA ASN A 264 -9.75 6.50 -36.93
C ASN A 264 -10.57 7.76 -36.67
N ARG A 265 -11.88 7.63 -36.35
CA ARG A 265 -12.74 8.76 -36.00
C ARG A 265 -12.20 9.58 -34.82
N THR A 266 -11.67 8.91 -33.80
CA THR A 266 -11.10 9.58 -32.62
C THR A 266 -9.80 10.30 -32.97
N VAL A 267 -8.93 9.68 -33.76
CA VAL A 267 -7.67 10.29 -34.22
C VAL A 267 -7.94 11.49 -35.13
N GLU A 268 -8.86 11.36 -36.09
CA GLU A 268 -9.31 12.45 -36.95
C GLU A 268 -9.89 13.60 -36.14
N ALA A 269 -10.72 13.34 -35.13
CA ALA A 269 -11.23 14.37 -34.25
C ALA A 269 -10.10 15.06 -33.46
N ILE A 270 -9.10 14.32 -32.96
CA ILE A 270 -7.93 14.88 -32.26
C ILE A 270 -7.08 15.73 -33.21
N GLN A 271 -6.88 15.28 -34.45
CA GLN A 271 -6.17 16.01 -35.50
C GLN A 271 -6.93 17.28 -35.88
N ALA A 272 -8.24 17.20 -36.11
CA ALA A 272 -9.10 18.34 -36.40
C ALA A 272 -9.10 19.33 -35.23
N VAL A 273 -9.10 18.87 -33.98
CA VAL A 273 -8.94 19.74 -32.81
C VAL A 273 -7.56 20.38 -32.78
N HIS A 274 -6.47 19.70 -33.13
CA HIS A 274 -5.14 20.33 -33.19
C HIS A 274 -5.03 21.36 -34.32
N GLN A 275 -5.53 21.03 -35.50
CA GLN A 275 -5.64 21.94 -36.65
C GLN A 275 -6.54 23.14 -36.33
N ASN A 276 -7.57 22.95 -35.50
CA ASN A 276 -8.43 24.02 -35.02
C ASN A 276 -7.92 24.67 -33.72
N ALA A 277 -7.01 24.07 -32.96
CA ALA A 277 -6.44 24.62 -31.72
C ALA A 277 -5.41 25.70 -32.02
N THR A 278 -4.76 25.62 -33.18
CA THR A 278 -4.03 26.75 -33.76
C THR A 278 -4.98 27.92 -34.09
N ARG A 279 -6.26 27.65 -34.41
CA ARG A 279 -7.33 28.66 -34.60
C ARG A 279 -8.06 29.08 -33.29
N ARG A 280 -8.17 28.20 -32.29
CA ARG A 280 -8.89 28.38 -31.01
C ARG A 280 -8.01 28.86 -29.86
N LYS A 281 -6.81 29.40 -30.14
CA LYS A 281 -6.24 30.38 -29.21
C LYS A 281 -7.23 31.55 -29.23
N TYR A 282 -7.96 31.74 -28.14
CA TYR A 282 -8.64 33.02 -27.87
C TYR A 282 -7.55 34.08 -28.01
N LYS A 283 -7.46 34.73 -29.18
CA LYS A 283 -6.51 35.81 -29.41
C LYS A 283 -7.03 36.96 -28.57
N ARG A 284 -6.68 36.96 -27.28
CA ARG A 284 -6.88 38.12 -26.44
C ARG A 284 -6.23 39.27 -27.16
N THR A 285 -6.93 40.40 -27.27
CA THR A 285 -6.28 41.61 -27.77
C THR A 285 -5.08 41.91 -26.86
N PRO A 286 -4.04 42.60 -27.34
CA PRO A 286 -2.92 42.99 -26.49
C PRO A 286 -3.34 43.69 -25.18
N GLN A 287 -4.47 44.44 -25.22
CA GLN A 287 -5.08 45.05 -24.05
C GLN A 287 -5.70 44.04 -23.09
N GLU A 288 -6.51 43.09 -23.58
CA GLU A 288 -7.07 42.01 -22.76
C GLU A 288 -6.00 41.12 -22.15
N GLU A 289 -4.89 40.90 -22.87
CA GLU A 289 -3.74 40.17 -22.33
C GLU A 289 -3.06 40.93 -21.20
N ARG A 290 -2.87 42.25 -21.35
CA ARG A 290 -2.37 43.11 -20.25
C ARG A 290 -3.30 43.05 -19.04
N LEU A 291 -4.60 43.20 -19.23
CA LEU A 291 -5.59 43.12 -18.14
C LEU A 291 -5.61 41.74 -17.49
N TRP A 292 -5.50 40.66 -18.26
CA TRP A 292 -5.42 39.30 -17.74
C TRP A 292 -4.14 39.08 -16.91
N ARG A 293 -2.98 39.55 -17.42
CA ARG A 293 -1.71 39.52 -16.68
C ARG A 293 -1.78 40.37 -15.41
N GLN A 294 -2.41 41.54 -15.46
CA GLN A 294 -2.64 42.39 -14.29
C GLN A 294 -3.54 41.69 -13.27
N ARG A 295 -4.66 41.10 -13.67
CA ARG A 295 -5.56 40.33 -12.78
C ARG A 295 -4.85 39.14 -12.14
N ILE A 296 -4.03 38.40 -12.90
CA ILE A 296 -3.22 37.30 -12.35
C ILE A 296 -2.16 37.83 -11.38
N SER A 297 -1.48 38.92 -11.74
CA SER A 297 -0.48 39.53 -10.86
C SER A 297 -1.10 40.04 -9.57
N GLN A 298 -2.27 40.67 -9.63
CA GLN A 298 -3.02 41.12 -8.46
C GLN A 298 -3.53 39.94 -7.62
N SER A 299 -4.08 38.89 -8.24
CA SER A 299 -4.54 37.71 -7.52
C SER A 299 -3.38 36.95 -6.86
N MET A 300 -2.24 36.83 -7.54
CA MET A 300 -1.02 36.27 -6.96
C MET A 300 -0.48 37.15 -5.84
N ARG A 301 -0.49 38.49 -5.97
CA ARG A 301 -0.11 39.40 -4.88
C ARG A 301 -1.01 39.23 -3.66
N ARG A 302 -2.33 39.21 -3.84
CA ARG A 302 -3.29 38.95 -2.75
C ARG A 302 -3.01 37.59 -2.09
N ARG A 303 -2.82 36.55 -2.89
CA ARG A 303 -2.52 35.21 -2.38
C ARG A 303 -1.17 35.14 -1.65
N TRP A 304 -0.18 35.91 -2.08
CA TRP A 304 1.12 36.03 -1.41
C TRP A 304 1.08 36.79 -0.08
N GLN A 305 0.08 37.64 0.13
CA GLN A 305 -0.16 38.28 1.43
C GLN A 305 -0.78 37.31 2.45
N GLU A 306 -1.38 36.21 2.01
CA GLU A 306 -1.91 35.19 2.92
C GLU A 306 -0.75 34.48 3.66
N PRO A 307 -0.66 34.55 5.00
CA PRO A 307 0.47 34.01 5.76
C PRO A 307 0.71 32.52 5.52
N ASN A 308 -0.38 31.76 5.41
CA ASN A 308 -0.35 30.31 5.17
C ASN A 308 0.21 29.96 3.80
N PHE A 309 -0.19 30.69 2.75
CA PHE A 309 0.30 30.46 1.40
C PHE A 309 1.77 30.85 1.28
N HIS A 310 2.15 31.99 1.86
CA HIS A 310 3.54 32.46 1.90
C HIS A 310 4.47 31.48 2.65
N ALA A 311 4.04 30.96 3.81
CA ALA A 311 4.80 29.95 4.55
C ALA A 311 4.94 28.63 3.75
N GLN A 312 3.86 28.16 3.12
CA GLN A 312 3.88 26.95 2.29
C GLN A 312 4.78 27.12 1.05
N ALA A 313 4.74 28.29 0.39
CA ALA A 313 5.57 28.60 -0.76
C ALA A 313 7.06 28.66 -0.37
N LYS A 314 7.40 29.31 0.76
CA LYS A 314 8.77 29.30 1.32
C LYS A 314 9.23 27.89 1.67
N GLY A 315 8.37 27.06 2.25
CA GLY A 315 8.67 25.65 2.54
C GLY A 315 8.97 24.84 1.28
N ARG A 316 8.19 25.02 0.21
CA ARG A 316 8.42 24.38 -1.10
C ARG A 316 9.75 24.81 -1.72
N MET A 317 10.09 26.10 -1.69
CA MET A 317 11.36 26.60 -2.21
C MET A 317 12.54 26.05 -1.40
N LYS A 318 12.45 26.02 -0.07
CA LYS A 318 13.51 25.47 0.81
C LYS A 318 13.73 23.97 0.57
N GLY A 319 12.64 23.19 0.43
CA GLY A 319 12.71 21.76 0.11
C GLY A 319 13.22 21.46 -1.31
N SER A 320 12.99 22.34 -2.28
CA SER A 320 13.60 22.21 -3.61
C SER A 320 15.10 22.51 -3.61
N ARG A 321 15.56 23.45 -2.76
CA ARG A 321 16.98 23.79 -2.59
C ARG A 321 17.76 22.64 -1.95
N GLN A 322 17.15 21.92 -1.00
CA GLN A 322 17.72 20.71 -0.39
C GLN A 322 17.78 19.52 -1.35
N ARG A 323 16.79 19.36 -2.24
CA ARG A 323 16.83 18.31 -3.29
C ARG A 323 17.78 18.63 -4.45
N GLY A 324 18.15 19.89 -4.63
CA GLY A 324 19.09 20.35 -5.66
C GLY A 324 20.56 20.32 -5.23
N GLN A 325 20.87 20.12 -3.94
CA GLN A 325 22.23 19.80 -3.50
C GLN A 325 22.52 18.32 -3.80
N VAL A 326 22.73 18.02 -5.08
CA VAL A 326 23.42 16.80 -5.49
C VAL A 326 24.88 17.04 -5.15
N VAL A 327 25.36 16.39 -4.08
CA VAL A 327 26.79 16.39 -3.73
C VAL A 327 27.50 15.66 -4.86
N TRP A 328 28.26 16.39 -5.68
CA TRP A 328 29.18 15.79 -6.64
C TRP A 328 30.41 15.33 -5.87
N GLU A 329 30.33 14.12 -5.30
CA GLU A 329 31.49 13.50 -4.66
C GLU A 329 32.43 12.99 -5.76
N ARG A 330 33.60 13.61 -5.87
CA ARG A 330 34.63 13.24 -6.83
C ARG A 330 35.36 12.00 -6.31
N VAL A 331 34.89 10.82 -6.71
CA VAL A 331 35.61 9.57 -6.43
C VAL A 331 36.74 9.44 -7.45
N GLU A 332 37.97 9.70 -7.02
CA GLU A 332 39.18 9.45 -7.81
C GLU A 332 39.56 7.97 -7.69
N THR A 333 39.00 7.13 -8.55
CA THR A 333 39.56 5.81 -8.85
C THR A 333 40.26 5.87 -10.20
N GLY A 334 41.53 5.45 -10.19
CA GLY A 334 42.47 5.65 -11.30
C GLY A 334 41.91 5.33 -12.67
N GLY A 335 42.02 6.30 -13.58
CA GLY A 335 42.08 6.05 -15.01
C GLY A 335 40.77 5.90 -15.79
N SER A 336 39.66 6.54 -15.40
CA SER A 336 38.58 6.84 -16.37
C SER A 336 37.55 7.81 -15.79
N VAL A 337 37.44 9.02 -16.37
CA VAL A 337 36.41 9.99 -15.98
C VAL A 337 35.07 9.58 -16.61
N ARG A 338 34.19 8.94 -15.82
CA ARG A 338 32.75 8.84 -16.14
C ARG A 338 31.94 9.51 -15.03
N SER A 339 31.15 10.52 -15.39
CA SER A 339 30.16 11.12 -14.50
C SER A 339 29.00 10.14 -14.29
N VAL A 340 28.99 9.39 -13.19
CA VAL A 340 27.86 8.56 -12.81
C VAL A 340 26.97 9.33 -11.84
N ARG A 341 25.70 9.49 -12.23
CA ARG A 341 24.67 10.15 -11.43
C ARG A 341 24.32 9.24 -10.24
N SER A 342 24.93 9.45 -9.08
CA SER A 342 24.55 8.76 -7.85
C SER A 342 23.19 9.30 -7.37
N ALA A 343 22.13 8.53 -7.60
CA ALA A 343 20.85 8.78 -6.97
C ALA A 343 20.95 8.31 -5.51
N GLY A 344 21.00 9.28 -4.58
CA GLY A 344 20.99 8.99 -3.15
C GLY A 344 19.85 8.04 -2.78
N SER A 345 20.20 6.89 -2.22
CA SER A 345 19.29 5.87 -1.73
C SER A 345 18.56 6.37 -0.48
N GLY A 346 17.47 7.10 -0.70
CA GLY A 346 16.51 7.42 0.35
C GLY A 346 15.37 6.42 0.38
N GLY A 347 15.43 5.47 1.32
CA GLY A 347 14.25 4.91 1.98
C GLY A 347 13.42 3.87 1.23
N SER A 348 13.65 2.60 1.57
CA SER A 348 12.69 1.52 1.74
C SER A 348 11.27 1.71 1.15
N SER A 349 11.03 1.10 -0.02
CA SER A 349 9.69 0.62 -0.37
C SER A 349 9.74 -0.87 -0.70
N LEU A 350 9.04 -1.63 0.13
CA LEU A 350 8.69 -3.04 0.04
C LEU A 350 8.72 -3.62 -1.39
N GLY A 351 9.55 -4.65 -1.55
CA GLY A 351 9.64 -5.45 -2.76
C GLY A 351 8.32 -6.12 -3.13
N THR A 352 7.98 -6.01 -4.40
CA THR A 352 6.97 -6.87 -5.05
C THR A 352 7.61 -7.53 -6.26
N GLY A 353 7.66 -8.86 -6.22
CA GLY A 353 7.49 -9.74 -7.37
C GLY A 353 8.49 -9.66 -8.52
N ALA A 354 9.55 -10.45 -8.41
CA ALA A 354 10.26 -10.98 -9.56
C ALA A 354 9.28 -11.72 -10.49
N SER A 355 9.22 -11.33 -11.76
CA SER A 355 8.56 -12.10 -12.83
C SER A 355 9.63 -12.42 -13.86
N GLY A 356 9.86 -13.71 -14.08
CA GLY A 356 10.91 -14.24 -14.95
C GLY A 356 10.79 -13.77 -16.39
N GLN A 357 11.94 -13.36 -16.91
CA GLN A 357 12.19 -13.03 -18.30
C GLN A 357 12.62 -14.34 -18.99
N LEU A 358 11.69 -14.97 -19.72
CA LEU A 358 12.05 -16.03 -20.66
C LEU A 358 12.36 -15.38 -22.00
N GLY A 359 13.64 -15.40 -22.35
CA GLY A 359 14.13 -15.09 -23.68
C GLY A 359 13.77 -16.21 -24.65
N GLY A 360 13.30 -15.81 -25.84
CA GLY A 360 13.16 -16.66 -27.00
C GLY A 360 13.58 -15.85 -28.22
N ALA A 361 14.85 -16.00 -28.59
CA ALA A 361 15.41 -15.52 -29.84
C ALA A 361 14.99 -16.46 -30.97
N VAL A 362 14.36 -15.95 -32.02
CA VAL A 362 14.36 -16.57 -33.35
C VAL A 362 14.53 -15.45 -34.37
N GLY A 363 15.56 -15.60 -35.20
CA GLY A 363 16.00 -14.61 -36.17
C GLY A 363 15.44 -14.81 -37.58
N GLN A 364 15.88 -13.88 -38.42
CA GLN A 364 16.04 -13.90 -39.88
C GLN A 364 14.80 -14.10 -40.78
N GLY A 365 14.64 -13.19 -41.74
CA GLY A 365 13.72 -13.36 -42.86
C GLY A 365 13.63 -12.11 -43.74
N ARG A 366 14.65 -11.89 -44.57
CA ARG A 366 14.75 -10.84 -45.60
C ARG A 366 14.00 -11.30 -46.87
N ALA A 367 13.03 -10.53 -47.34
CA ALA A 367 12.54 -10.45 -48.74
C ALA A 367 11.54 -9.27 -48.78
N GLY A 368 11.68 -8.22 -49.58
CA GLY A 368 12.08 -8.21 -50.99
C GLY A 368 10.88 -8.59 -51.84
N ARG A 369 10.00 -7.63 -52.13
CA ARG A 369 9.06 -7.64 -53.27
C ARG A 369 8.40 -6.26 -53.40
N GLY A 370 8.90 -5.50 -54.36
CA GLY A 370 8.12 -4.46 -55.03
C GLY A 370 7.06 -5.11 -55.90
N ALA A 371 5.90 -4.46 -55.97
CA ALA A 371 4.92 -4.68 -57.01
C ALA A 371 4.20 -3.36 -57.21
N ASP A 372 4.47 -2.76 -58.37
CA ASP A 372 3.70 -1.71 -59.00
C ASP A 372 2.21 -2.02 -58.96
N ILE A 373 1.40 -1.04 -58.54
CA ILE A 373 -0.02 -1.01 -58.85
C ILE A 373 -0.31 0.34 -59.47
N GLY A 374 -0.76 0.27 -60.73
CA GLY A 374 -0.89 1.36 -61.66
C GLY A 374 -1.93 2.39 -61.25
N VAL A 375 -1.60 3.63 -61.59
CA VAL A 375 -2.50 4.77 -61.62
C VAL A 375 -3.36 4.66 -62.88
N GLY A 376 -4.67 4.45 -62.70
CA GLY A 376 -5.69 4.60 -63.74
C GLY A 376 -6.54 5.85 -63.47
N PRO A 377 -6.94 6.63 -64.49
CA PRO A 377 -7.64 7.90 -64.32
C PRO A 377 -9.18 7.78 -64.35
N GLY A 378 -9.85 8.62 -63.55
CA GLY A 378 -11.23 9.09 -63.74
C GLY A 378 -12.36 8.24 -63.14
N PRO A 379 -13.57 8.80 -62.91
CA PRO A 379 -14.10 10.05 -63.46
C PRO A 379 -14.53 11.10 -62.41
N ALA A 380 -14.54 12.35 -62.88
CA ALA A 380 -15.24 13.47 -62.29
C ALA A 380 -16.77 13.23 -62.29
N GLY A 381 -17.46 13.76 -61.28
CA GLY A 381 -18.92 13.73 -61.20
C GLY A 381 -19.46 14.50 -60.00
N GLU A 382 -19.72 15.79 -60.23
CA GLU A 382 -20.72 16.68 -59.61
C GLU A 382 -21.57 16.12 -58.46
N ALA A 383 -21.29 16.51 -57.20
CA ALA A 383 -22.27 16.45 -56.11
C ALA A 383 -21.91 17.29 -54.85
N ALA A 384 -21.14 18.38 -54.96
CA ALA A 384 -20.57 19.06 -53.79
C ALA A 384 -20.84 20.57 -53.67
N LEU A 385 -21.87 21.11 -54.32
CA LEU A 385 -22.17 22.55 -54.28
C LEU A 385 -23.46 22.98 -53.55
N ASP A 386 -24.29 22.07 -53.02
CA ASP A 386 -25.57 22.45 -52.41
C ASP A 386 -25.62 22.50 -50.87
N ALA A 387 -24.50 22.22 -50.18
CA ALA A 387 -24.46 22.26 -48.71
C ALA A 387 -24.02 23.63 -48.15
N ALA A 388 -23.34 24.47 -48.93
CA ALA A 388 -22.74 25.72 -48.44
C ALA A 388 -23.69 26.93 -48.43
N THR A 389 -24.77 26.89 -49.21
CA THR A 389 -25.70 28.03 -49.38
C THR A 389 -26.87 28.03 -48.39
N ARG A 390 -27.20 26.91 -47.72
CA ARG A 390 -28.28 26.86 -46.73
C ARG A 390 -27.92 27.44 -45.36
N ASP A 391 -26.65 27.43 -44.97
CA ASP A 391 -26.23 27.89 -43.63
C ASP A 391 -26.03 29.42 -43.55
N ALA A 392 -25.97 30.11 -44.70
CA ALA A 392 -25.88 31.57 -44.79
C ALA A 392 -27.25 32.27 -44.60
N ALA A 393 -28.34 31.65 -45.05
CA ALA A 393 -29.68 32.24 -44.98
C ALA A 393 -30.29 32.21 -43.56
N ALA A 394 -29.90 31.25 -42.72
CA ALA A 394 -30.44 31.12 -41.36
C ALA A 394 -29.86 32.13 -40.35
N ARG A 395 -28.74 32.82 -40.67
CA ARG A 395 -28.12 33.82 -39.78
C ARG A 395 -28.64 35.25 -39.98
N ALA A 396 -29.42 35.52 -41.02
CA ALA A 396 -29.92 36.86 -41.32
C ALA A 396 -31.27 37.21 -40.64
N ALA A 397 -31.94 36.27 -39.96
CA ALA A 397 -33.30 36.45 -39.43
C ALA A 397 -33.38 36.46 -37.89
N ALA A 398 -32.27 36.65 -37.17
CA ALA A 398 -32.30 36.77 -35.70
C ALA A 398 -32.49 38.24 -35.28
N PRO A 399 -33.56 38.60 -34.55
CA PRO A 399 -33.73 39.97 -34.06
C PRO A 399 -32.63 40.34 -33.05
N PRO A 400 -32.23 41.62 -32.97
CA PRO A 400 -31.16 42.06 -32.07
C PRO A 400 -31.54 41.80 -30.62
N ARG A 401 -30.63 41.11 -29.91
CA ARG A 401 -30.70 40.92 -28.45
C ARG A 401 -30.71 42.29 -27.78
N ALA A 402 -31.81 42.63 -27.11
CA ALA A 402 -31.91 43.82 -26.27
C ALA A 402 -30.79 43.83 -25.21
N GLN A 403 -30.03 44.91 -25.18
CA GLN A 403 -29.02 45.21 -24.17
C GLN A 403 -29.74 45.38 -22.81
N PRO A 404 -29.28 44.76 -21.72
CA PRO A 404 -29.82 45.04 -20.39
C PRO A 404 -29.41 46.46 -20.00
N LYS A 405 -30.39 47.37 -20.00
CA LYS A 405 -30.22 48.71 -19.42
C LYS A 405 -30.01 48.56 -17.91
N GLU A 406 -29.09 49.38 -17.44
CA GLU A 406 -28.67 49.59 -16.06
C GLU A 406 -29.86 49.66 -15.10
N ALA A 407 -29.85 48.76 -14.10
CA ALA A 407 -30.76 48.77 -12.96
C ALA A 407 -29.95 48.55 -11.68
N TRP A 408 -29.00 49.46 -11.44
CA TRP A 408 -28.13 49.47 -10.25
C TRP A 408 -28.09 50.84 -9.53
N GLU A 409 -29.07 51.72 -9.76
CA GLU A 409 -29.23 52.97 -9.00
C GLU A 409 -30.68 53.10 -8.53
N LEU A 410 -31.04 52.45 -7.42
CA LEU A 410 -32.14 52.82 -6.52
C LEU A 410 -32.23 51.77 -5.40
N TRP A 411 -31.26 51.79 -4.47
CA TRP A 411 -31.41 51.15 -3.15
C TRP A 411 -30.44 51.84 -2.17
N GLU A 412 -30.60 53.16 -2.05
CA GLU A 412 -30.12 53.93 -0.90
C GLU A 412 -31.31 54.78 -0.40
N GLY A 413 -31.65 54.62 0.88
CA GLY A 413 -32.52 55.54 1.61
C GLY A 413 -33.91 55.02 1.96
N GLN A 414 -34.02 54.17 2.98
CA GLN A 414 -35.10 54.24 3.98
C GLN A 414 -34.61 53.56 5.28
N GLU A 415 -33.90 54.35 6.09
CA GLU A 415 -33.91 54.26 7.56
C GLU A 415 -34.78 55.43 8.08
N GLU A 416 -35.37 55.25 9.27
CA GLU A 416 -36.29 56.13 10.01
C GLU A 416 -37.77 56.08 9.53
N VAL A 417 -38.78 55.71 10.34
CA VAL A 417 -39.06 55.86 11.77
C VAL A 417 -39.74 54.60 12.33
#